data_AF-A0A969SHG4-F1
#
_entry.id   AF-A0A969SHG4-F1
#
_cell.length_a   1.000
_cell.length_b   1.000
_cell.length_c   1.000
_cell.angle_alpha   90.00
_cell.angle_beta   90.00
_cell.angle_gamma   90.00
#
_symmetry.space_group_name_H-M   'P 1'
#
loop_
_entity.id
_entity.type
_entity.pdbx_description
1 polymer ?
#
loop_
_entity_poly.entity_id
_entity_poly.type
_entity_poly.pdbx_seq_one_letter_code
_entity_poly.pdbx_strand_id
1 'polypeptide(L)'
;LLDFGPFAKLGPLRDTPNANLAGLLGTLGLIVLLTGALSLYAGSNPPQPNVTVTTPNPPDAFKSSEGWNGFASAFLIGGIGGAIVAYFVISNLTLIQGLFG
;
A
#
# COMPACT_ATOMS: atom_id res chain seq x y z
N LEU A 1 4.11 2.22 -6.71
CA LEU A 1 5.43 2.87 -6.96
C LEU A 1 6.22 3.09 -5.67
N LEU A 2 5.62 3.64 -4.60
CA LEU A 2 6.32 3.90 -3.34
C LEU A 2 6.92 2.63 -2.68
N ASP A 3 6.17 1.53 -2.62
CA ASP A 3 6.66 0.28 -1.98
C ASP A 3 7.34 -0.70 -2.95
N PHE A 4 7.05 -0.61 -4.24
CA PHE A 4 7.67 -1.49 -5.24
C PHE A 4 9.14 -1.12 -5.50
N GLY A 5 9.48 0.18 -5.44
CA GLY A 5 10.84 0.68 -5.67
C GLY A 5 11.91 0.08 -4.74
N PRO A 6 11.71 0.08 -3.41
CA PRO A 6 12.65 -0.53 -2.47
C PRO A 6 12.79 -2.03 -2.69
N PHE A 7 11.70 -2.79 -2.84
CA PHE A 7 11.81 -4.25 -3.00
C PHE A 7 12.39 -4.68 -4.36
N ALA A 8 12.14 -3.93 -5.44
CA ALA A 8 12.68 -4.24 -6.75
C ALA A 8 14.18 -3.86 -6.89
N LYS A 9 14.65 -2.80 -6.21
CA LYS A 9 16.06 -2.37 -6.29
C LYS A 9 16.95 -2.78 -5.12
N LEU A 10 16.40 -2.94 -3.91
CA LEU A 10 17.13 -3.28 -2.67
C LEU A 10 16.75 -4.67 -2.13
N GLY A 11 15.89 -5.42 -2.83
CA GLY A 11 15.52 -6.78 -2.46
C GLY A 11 16.65 -7.80 -2.75
N PRO A 12 16.67 -8.94 -2.03
CA PRO A 12 17.71 -9.96 -2.15
C PRO A 12 17.79 -10.63 -3.54
N LEU A 13 16.75 -10.48 -4.38
CA LEU A 13 16.65 -11.03 -5.74
C LEU A 13 16.85 -9.98 -6.85
N ARG A 14 17.38 -8.78 -6.55
CA ARG A 14 17.51 -7.64 -7.50
C ARG A 14 18.23 -8.00 -8.80
N ASP A 15 19.18 -8.93 -8.76
CA ASP A 15 20.05 -9.29 -9.91
C ASP A 15 19.52 -10.52 -10.66
N THR A 16 18.29 -10.98 -10.37
CA THR A 16 17.66 -12.12 -11.04
C THR A 16 16.53 -11.67 -11.97
N PRO A 17 16.23 -12.41 -13.07
CA PRO A 17 15.09 -12.12 -13.94
C PRO A 17 13.74 -12.03 -13.21
N ASN A 18 13.67 -12.62 -12.01
CA ASN A 18 12.48 -12.70 -11.18
C ASN A 18 12.35 -11.54 -10.17
N ALA A 19 13.22 -10.52 -10.23
CA ALA A 19 13.23 -9.38 -9.30
C ALA A 19 11.86 -8.67 -9.20
N ASN A 20 11.17 -8.52 -10.33
CA ASN A 20 9.85 -7.88 -10.37
C ASN A 20 8.76 -8.71 -9.67
N LEU A 21 8.86 -10.04 -9.74
CA LEU A 21 7.90 -10.96 -9.13
C LEU A 21 8.12 -11.07 -7.61
N ALA A 22 9.39 -11.07 -7.17
CA ALA A 22 9.75 -10.94 -5.76
C ALA A 22 9.30 -9.59 -5.16
N GLY A 23 9.44 -8.50 -5.92
CA GLY A 23 8.96 -7.17 -5.53
C GLY A 23 7.43 -7.10 -5.39
N LEU A 24 6.70 -7.75 -6.29
CA LEU A 24 5.23 -7.85 -6.22
C LEU A 24 4.79 -8.62 -4.97
N LEU A 25 5.36 -9.80 -4.72
CA LEU A 25 5.01 -10.64 -3.56
C LEU A 25 5.36 -9.96 -2.23
N GLY A 26 6.51 -9.29 -2.15
CA GLY A 26 6.91 -8.50 -0.98
C GLY A 26 5.94 -7.34 -0.71
N THR A 27 5.55 -6.62 -1.76
CA THR A 27 4.59 -5.51 -1.64
C THR A 27 3.21 -6.03 -1.20
N LEU A 28 2.72 -7.12 -1.77
CA LEU A 28 1.45 -7.75 -1.39
C LEU A 28 1.47 -8.26 0.06
N GLY A 29 2.57 -8.90 0.48
CA GLY A 29 2.73 -9.35 1.86
C GLY A 29 2.70 -8.20 2.85
N LEU A 30 3.35 -7.08 2.52
CA LEU A 30 3.37 -5.88 3.35
C LEU A 30 1.99 -5.21 3.42
N ILE A 31 1.26 -5.13 2.31
CA ILE A 31 -0.12 -4.63 2.28
C ILE A 31 -1.02 -5.47 3.19
N VAL A 32 -0.96 -6.80 3.09
CA VAL A 32 -1.76 -7.71 3.93
C VAL A 32 -1.41 -7.55 5.41
N LEU A 33 -0.12 -7.40 5.74
CA LEU A 33 0.33 -7.21 7.11
C LEU A 33 -0.16 -5.87 7.70
N LEU A 34 -0.09 -4.79 6.92
CA LEU A 34 -0.61 -3.47 7.30
C LEU A 34 -2.14 -3.48 7.43
N THR A 35 -2.86 -4.12 6.50
CA THR A 35 -4.32 -4.31 6.62
C THR A 35 -4.66 -5.07 7.89
N GLY A 36 -3.92 -6.15 8.21
CA GLY A 36 -4.12 -6.91 9.44
C GLY A 36 -3.88 -6.06 10.70
N ALA A 37 -2.82 -5.25 10.71
CA ALA A 37 -2.54 -4.32 11.82
C ALA A 37 -3.65 -3.27 11.98
N LEU A 38 -4.18 -2.72 10.89
CA LEU A 38 -5.31 -1.78 10.88
C LEU A 38 -6.59 -2.44 11.40
N SER A 39 -6.88 -3.69 11.01
CA SER A 39 -8.03 -4.45 11.50
C SER A 39 -7.92 -4.77 12.99
N LEU A 40 -6.73 -5.13 13.49
CA LEU A 40 -6.48 -5.32 14.92
C LEU A 40 -6.64 -4.01 15.70
N TYR A 41 -6.15 -2.90 15.14
CA TYR A 41 -6.31 -1.57 15.74
C TYR A 41 -7.79 -1.12 15.77
N ALA A 42 -8.58 -1.46 14.75
CA ALA A 42 -10.03 -1.22 14.77
C ALA A 42 -10.72 -2.02 15.89
N GLY A 43 -10.28 -3.27 16.11
CA GLY A 43 -10.82 -4.18 17.12
C GLY A 43 -10.42 -3.85 18.56
N SER A 44 -9.35 -3.09 18.78
CA SER A 44 -8.91 -2.67 20.13
C SER A 44 -9.64 -1.44 20.67
N ASN A 45 -10.67 -0.96 19.96
CA ASN A 45 -11.47 0.21 20.28
C ASN A 45 -10.60 1.48 20.43
N PRO A 46 -10.05 1.98 19.32
CA PRO A 46 -8.99 2.97 19.34
C PRO A 46 -9.44 4.31 19.93
N PRO A 47 -8.54 5.06 20.57
CA PRO A 47 -8.86 6.37 21.13
C PRO A 47 -9.24 7.36 20.01
N GLN A 48 -10.04 8.35 20.39
CA GLN A 48 -10.49 9.39 19.46
C GLN A 48 -9.28 10.13 18.85
N PRO A 49 -9.34 10.51 17.56
CA PRO A 49 -8.27 11.24 16.90
C PRO A 49 -8.06 12.60 17.58
N ASN A 50 -6.80 12.92 17.89
CA ASN A 50 -6.42 14.15 18.56
C ASN A 50 -6.67 15.36 17.65
N VAL A 51 -7.29 16.39 18.21
CA VAL A 51 -7.46 17.68 17.54
C VAL A 51 -6.13 18.44 17.62
N THR A 52 -5.64 18.92 16.49
CA THR A 52 -4.41 19.72 16.43
C THR A 52 -4.69 21.06 15.75
N VAL A 53 -3.81 22.04 15.92
CA VAL A 53 -3.94 23.36 15.26
C VAL A 53 -3.99 23.22 13.74
N THR A 54 -3.31 22.22 13.18
CA THR A 54 -3.31 21.88 11.75
C THR A 54 -4.51 21.06 11.30
N THR A 55 -5.21 20.38 12.21
CA THR A 55 -6.39 19.56 11.92
C THR A 55 -7.47 19.81 12.99
N PRO A 56 -8.21 20.93 12.86
CA PRO A 56 -9.23 21.33 13.84
C PRO A 56 -10.44 20.39 13.86
N ASN A 57 -10.77 19.79 12.71
CA ASN A 57 -11.87 18.86 12.57
C ASN A 57 -11.33 17.52 12.03
N PRO A 58 -10.87 16.61 12.90
CA PRO A 58 -10.41 15.30 12.46
C PRO A 58 -11.57 14.49 11.84
N PRO A 59 -11.29 13.70 10.78
CA PRO A 59 -12.33 12.95 10.07
C PRO A 59 -13.10 12.00 10.98
N ASP A 60 -14.42 11.96 10.82
CA ASP A 60 -15.31 11.09 11.60
C ASP A 60 -15.04 9.59 11.36
N ALA A 61 -14.48 9.25 10.20
CA ALA A 61 -14.10 7.89 9.84
C ALA A 61 -13.03 7.28 10.78
N PHE A 62 -12.27 8.09 11.51
CA PHE A 62 -11.27 7.58 12.48
C PHE A 62 -11.76 7.61 13.93
N LYS A 63 -13.02 8.01 14.15
CA LYS A 63 -13.66 8.09 15.47
C LYS A 63 -14.36 6.80 15.88
N SER A 64 -14.60 5.87 14.95
CA SER A 64 -15.28 4.60 15.21
C SER A 64 -14.49 3.42 14.68
N SER A 65 -14.63 2.27 15.34
CA SER A 65 -14.08 0.99 14.88
C SER A 65 -14.59 0.62 13.48
N GLU A 66 -15.82 1.00 13.16
CA GLU A 66 -16.46 0.77 11.86
C GLU A 66 -15.78 1.56 10.73
N GLY A 67 -15.42 2.83 10.98
CA GLY A 67 -14.67 3.63 10.02
C GLY A 67 -13.23 3.16 9.84
N TRP A 68 -12.56 2.68 10.90
CA TRP A 68 -11.26 2.02 10.80
C TRP A 68 -11.32 0.72 9.98
N ASN A 69 -12.41 -0.06 10.10
CA ASN A 69 -12.61 -1.28 9.33
C ASN A 69 -12.86 -0.98 7.84
N GLY A 70 -13.63 0.08 7.56
CA GLY A 70 -13.81 0.61 6.20
C GLY A 70 -12.48 1.07 5.58
N PHE A 71 -11.64 1.76 6.35
CA PHE A 71 -10.31 2.16 5.91
C PHE A 71 -9.39 0.96 5.63
N ALA A 72 -9.37 -0.05 6.50
CA ALA A 72 -8.58 -1.27 6.29
C ALA A 72 -8.98 -1.99 5.00
N SER A 73 -10.28 -2.06 4.71
CA SER A 73 -10.82 -2.66 3.48
C SER A 73 -10.43 -1.87 2.24
N ALA A 74 -10.54 -0.53 2.30
CA ALA A 74 -10.11 0.35 1.22
C ALA A 74 -8.59 0.30 0.99
N PHE A 75 -7.79 0.18 2.05
CA PHE A 75 -6.34 0.04 1.98
C PHE A 75 -5.93 -1.27 1.31
N LEU A 76 -6.62 -2.38 1.59
CA LEU A 76 -6.36 -3.66 0.94
C LEU A 76 -6.61 -3.59 -0.57
N ILE A 77 -7.79 -3.09 -0.96
CA ILE A 77 -8.19 -2.99 -2.38
C ILE A 77 -7.26 -2.01 -3.11
N GLY A 78 -7.02 -0.83 -2.52
CA GLY A 78 -6.14 0.19 -3.07
C GLY A 78 -4.68 -0.26 -3.14
N GLY A 79 -4.20 -0.98 -2.13
CA GLY A 79 -2.85 -1.54 -2.08
C GLY A 79 -2.65 -2.58 -3.18
N ILE A 80 -3.55 -3.56 -3.30
CA ILE A 80 -3.48 -4.58 -4.35
C ILE A 80 -3.56 -3.93 -5.74
N GLY A 81 -4.50 -3.00 -5.94
CA GLY A 81 -4.63 -2.25 -7.19
C GLY A 81 -3.36 -1.47 -7.53
N GLY A 82 -2.78 -0.77 -6.55
CA GLY A 82 -1.54 -0.01 -6.72
C GLY A 82 -0.32 -0.89 -7.02
N ALA A 83 -0.24 -2.08 -6.43
CA ALA A 83 0.80 -3.06 -6.71
C ALA A 83 0.70 -3.61 -8.14
N ILE A 84 -0.51 -3.94 -8.60
CA ILE A 84 -0.77 -4.41 -9.97
C ILE A 84 -0.44 -3.32 -10.99
N VAL A 85 -0.90 -2.08 -10.76
CA VAL A 85 -0.59 -0.94 -11.64
C VAL A 85 0.92 -0.73 -11.71
N ALA A 86 1.63 -0.75 -10.58
CA ALA A 86 3.08 -0.60 -10.56
C ALA A 86 3.79 -1.73 -11.33
N TYR A 87 3.35 -2.97 -11.16
CA TYR A 87 3.87 -4.12 -11.91
C TYR A 87 3.65 -3.96 -13.42
N PHE A 88 2.46 -3.52 -13.83
CA PHE A 88 2.13 -3.35 -15.24
C PHE A 88 2.94 -2.22 -15.88
N VAL A 89 3.09 -1.09 -15.17
CA VAL A 89 3.91 0.05 -15.61
C VAL A 89 5.38 -0.35 -15.77
N ILE A 90 5.94 -1.12 -14.83
CA ILE A 90 7.35 -1.53 -14.89
C ILE A 90 7.57 -2.62 -15.95
N SER A 91 6.64 -3.57 -16.07
CA SER A 91 6.73 -4.64 -17.08
C SER A 91 6.60 -4.10 -18.51
N ASN A 92 5.82 -3.04 -18.70
CA ASN A 92 5.62 -2.40 -20.00
C ASN A 92 6.43 -1.10 -20.16
N LEU A 93 7.39 -0.84 -19.27
CA LEU A 93 8.16 0.40 -19.28
C LEU A 93 8.91 0.58 -20.60
N THR A 94 9.43 -0.50 -21.17
CA THR A 94 10.11 -0.51 -22.48
C THR A 94 9.16 -0.16 -23.64
N LEU A 95 7.92 -0.65 -23.60
CA LEU A 95 6.88 -0.31 -24.58
C LEU A 95 6.41 1.14 -24.46
N ILE A 96 6.25 1.62 -23.22
CA ILE A 96 5.88 3.02 -22.94
C ILE A 96 7.01 3.95 -23.40
N GLN A 97 8.27 3.62 -23.10
CA GLN A 97 9.42 4.39 -23.56
C GLN A 97 9.51 4.44 -25.10
N GLY A 98 9.24 3.33 -25.80
CA GLY A 98 9.20 3.30 -27.27
C GLY A 98 7.98 3.99 -27.91
N LEU A 99 6.96 4.36 -27.13
CA LEU A 99 5.84 5.21 -27.57
C LEU A 99 6.13 6.70 -27.44
N PHE A 100 7.05 7.08 -26.54
CA PHE A 100 7.46 8.45 -26.28
C PHE A 100 8.87 8.77 -26.84
N GLY A 101 9.48 7.85 -27.60
CA GLY A 101 10.79 7.98 -28.25
C GLY A 101 11.03 6.94 -29.33
#